data_AF-A0A109KX34-F1
#
_entry.id   AF-A0A109KX34-F1
#
_cell.length_a   1.000
_cell.length_b   1.000
_cell.length_c   1.000
_cell.angle_alpha   90.00
_cell.angle_beta   90.00
_cell.angle_gamma   90.00
#
_symmetry.space_group_name_H-M   'P 1'
#
loop_
_entity.id
_entity.type
_entity.pdbx_description
1 polymer ?
#
loop_
_entity_poly.entity_id
_entity_poly.type
_entity_poly.pdbx_seq_one_letter_code
_entity_poly.pdbx_strand_id
1 'polypeptide(L)'
;MTVELSDHEIFAAADAVLASGLNVTPKRVREVLKRGNPVHIGAQLDRWWAQLMQEETRPALLDKAIAMLWDQALIMAREEATRAIADERQVWIEQSLQTEKTFVGQYRALEQLLTKESQVFFGGDLQSRRLIEQMRERLRQLRSYLKCADQIVLSAEENLKSSKRQLTEVQATASKYQRQCVKYEMELQALYSELLNRPIGASSMTLSESSNDQMGKPVIDFWPLLSMAQASIQQRLNELRRPPTQVGIGAGAEEVARREGQLEVVRHLCYEFSRQANAYQHVANGLYAEFSSIYWGGGKKDN
;
A
#
# COMPACT_ATOMS: atom_id res chain seq x y z
N MET A 1 -121.42 -37.31 -51.86
CA MET A 1 -121.56 -38.04 -50.60
C MET A 1 -120.17 -38.51 -50.20
N THR A 2 -119.50 -37.79 -49.31
CA THR A 2 -118.20 -38.19 -48.74
C THR A 2 -118.48 -39.26 -47.70
N VAL A 3 -118.14 -40.51 -48.02
CA VAL A 3 -118.18 -41.61 -47.06
C VAL A 3 -117.15 -41.28 -45.98
N GLU A 4 -117.62 -40.93 -44.79
CA GLU A 4 -116.75 -40.70 -43.63
C GLU A 4 -115.99 -42.01 -43.35
N LEU A 5 -114.67 -41.93 -43.37
CA LEU A 5 -113.81 -43.04 -42.97
C LEU A 5 -114.11 -43.35 -41.51
N SER A 6 -114.37 -44.62 -41.20
CA SER A 6 -114.56 -45.03 -39.80
C SER A 6 -113.24 -44.88 -39.04
N ASP A 7 -113.31 -44.36 -37.82
CA ASP A 7 -112.19 -44.25 -36.88
C ASP A 7 -111.44 -45.58 -36.73
N HIS A 8 -112.17 -46.71 -36.79
CA HIS A 8 -111.62 -48.05 -36.70
C HIS A 8 -110.73 -48.42 -37.91
N GLU A 9 -111.04 -47.93 -39.12
CA GLU A 9 -110.19 -48.17 -40.30
C GLU A 9 -108.85 -47.42 -40.17
N ILE A 10 -108.88 -46.22 -39.60
CA ILE A 10 -107.68 -45.40 -39.39
C ILE A 10 -106.77 -46.03 -38.33
N PHE A 11 -107.33 -46.57 -37.25
CA PHE A 11 -106.56 -47.24 -36.19
C PHE A 11 -105.93 -48.54 -36.70
N ALA A 12 -106.68 -49.37 -37.43
CA ALA A 12 -106.14 -50.60 -38.01
C ALA A 12 -104.99 -50.33 -39.01
N ALA A 13 -105.08 -49.24 -39.78
CA ALA A 13 -103.99 -48.81 -40.67
C ALA A 13 -102.78 -48.27 -39.89
N ALA A 14 -103.00 -47.57 -38.77
CA ALA A 14 -101.94 -47.14 -37.87
C ALA A 14 -101.20 -48.34 -37.24
N ASP A 15 -101.95 -49.35 -36.79
CA ASP A 15 -101.40 -50.60 -36.24
C ASP A 15 -100.59 -51.37 -37.29
N ALA A 16 -101.05 -51.43 -38.53
CA ALA A 16 -100.30 -52.05 -39.63
C ALA A 16 -98.98 -51.33 -39.94
N VAL A 17 -98.96 -49.99 -39.86
CA VAL A 17 -97.72 -49.20 -40.00
C VAL A 17 -96.78 -49.44 -38.82
N LEU A 18 -97.31 -49.46 -37.59
CA LEU A 18 -96.53 -49.76 -36.39
C LEU A 18 -95.91 -51.16 -36.44
N ALA A 19 -96.69 -52.18 -36.84
CA ALA A 19 -96.22 -53.57 -36.97
C ALA A 19 -95.12 -53.74 -38.03
N SER A 20 -95.04 -52.85 -39.02
CA SER A 20 -93.97 -52.81 -40.00
C SER A 20 -92.65 -52.20 -39.49
N GLY A 21 -92.62 -51.71 -38.24
CA GLY A 21 -91.44 -51.07 -37.64
C GLY A 21 -91.19 -49.64 -38.13
N LEU A 22 -92.16 -49.03 -38.82
CA LEU A 22 -92.07 -47.69 -39.35
C LEU A 22 -92.82 -46.69 -38.45
N ASN A 23 -92.29 -45.47 -38.33
CA ASN A 23 -92.99 -44.39 -37.63
C ASN A 23 -94.36 -44.13 -38.24
N VAL A 24 -95.40 -44.17 -37.41
CA VAL A 24 -96.79 -43.87 -37.78
C VAL A 24 -96.92 -42.37 -38.05
N THR A 25 -97.13 -42.00 -39.31
CA THR A 25 -97.33 -40.60 -39.73
C THR A 25 -98.59 -40.49 -40.58
N PRO A 26 -99.27 -39.32 -40.61
CA PRO A 26 -100.52 -39.16 -41.37
C PRO A 26 -100.38 -39.49 -42.86
N LYS A 27 -99.20 -39.24 -43.45
CA LYS A 27 -98.89 -39.58 -44.84
C LYS A 27 -98.85 -41.10 -45.07
N ARG A 28 -98.16 -41.85 -44.20
CA ARG A 28 -98.02 -43.31 -44.32
C ARG A 28 -99.32 -44.05 -44.05
N VAL A 29 -100.09 -43.58 -43.07
CA VAL A 29 -101.43 -44.14 -42.79
C VAL A 29 -102.38 -43.88 -43.96
N ARG A 30 -102.28 -42.70 -44.59
CA ARG A 30 -102.98 -42.41 -45.84
C ARG A 30 -102.54 -43.29 -47.01
N GLU A 31 -101.26 -43.60 -47.13
CA GLU A 31 -100.74 -44.52 -48.17
C GLU A 31 -101.32 -45.93 -48.01
N VAL A 32 -101.48 -46.41 -46.77
CA VAL A 32 -102.10 -47.71 -46.45
C VAL A 32 -103.60 -47.71 -46.75
N LEU A 33 -104.31 -46.62 -46.40
CA LEU A 33 -105.76 -46.50 -46.63
C LEU A 33 -106.13 -46.14 -48.07
N LYS A 34 -105.18 -45.60 -48.86
CA LYS A 34 -105.35 -45.04 -50.22
C LYS A 34 -106.39 -43.93 -50.36
N ARG A 35 -106.98 -43.46 -49.25
CA ARG A 35 -108.04 -42.43 -49.19
C ARG A 35 -107.99 -41.68 -47.85
N GLY A 36 -108.63 -40.51 -47.76
CA GLY A 36 -108.75 -39.71 -46.53
C GLY A 36 -107.99 -38.38 -46.52
N ASN A 37 -108.50 -37.43 -45.73
CA ASN A 37 -107.88 -36.11 -45.52
C ASN A 37 -106.77 -36.22 -44.46
N PRO A 38 -105.52 -35.80 -44.75
CA PRO A 38 -104.40 -35.90 -43.81
C PRO A 38 -104.62 -35.15 -42.49
N VAL A 39 -105.42 -34.09 -42.47
CA VAL A 39 -105.72 -33.35 -41.23
C VAL A 39 -106.59 -34.18 -40.29
N HIS A 40 -107.60 -34.85 -40.83
CA HIS A 40 -108.49 -35.72 -40.06
C HIS A 40 -107.76 -36.99 -39.58
N ILE A 41 -106.93 -37.58 -40.45
CA ILE A 41 -106.05 -38.71 -40.08
C ILE A 41 -105.09 -38.29 -38.97
N GLY A 42 -104.50 -37.09 -39.03
CA GLY A 42 -103.63 -36.58 -37.97
C GLY A 42 -104.34 -36.47 -36.62
N ALA A 43 -105.52 -35.85 -36.58
CA ALA A 43 -106.28 -35.71 -35.34
C ALA A 43 -106.74 -37.06 -34.76
N GLN A 44 -107.06 -38.05 -35.61
CA GLN A 44 -107.38 -39.41 -35.16
C GLN A 44 -106.13 -40.18 -34.73
N LEU A 45 -104.97 -39.96 -35.35
CA LEU A 45 -103.71 -40.53 -34.90
C LEU A 45 -103.29 -40.02 -33.51
N ASP A 46 -103.59 -38.77 -33.18
CA ASP A 46 -103.34 -38.25 -31.84
C ASP A 46 -104.22 -38.97 -30.78
N ARG A 47 -105.47 -39.29 -31.14
CA ARG A 47 -106.37 -40.09 -30.29
C ARG A 47 -105.94 -41.54 -30.19
N TRP A 48 -105.51 -42.15 -31.30
CA TRP A 48 -104.94 -43.49 -31.34
C TRP A 48 -103.70 -43.57 -30.46
N TRP A 49 -102.78 -42.60 -30.53
CA TRP A 49 -101.62 -42.52 -29.65
C TRP A 49 -101.99 -42.36 -28.18
N ALA A 50 -103.00 -41.54 -27.88
CA ALA A 50 -103.51 -41.40 -26.52
C ALA A 50 -104.14 -42.70 -26.00
N GLN A 51 -104.85 -43.46 -26.85
CA GLN A 51 -105.40 -44.77 -26.50
C GLN A 51 -104.32 -45.83 -26.34
N LEU A 52 -103.33 -45.88 -27.23
CA LEU A 52 -102.18 -46.77 -27.14
C LEU A 52 -101.36 -46.52 -25.87
N MET A 53 -101.31 -45.27 -25.40
CA MET A 53 -100.67 -44.92 -24.12
C MET A 53 -101.52 -45.26 -22.90
N GLN A 54 -102.84 -45.41 -23.06
CA GLN A 54 -103.79 -45.79 -22.00
C GLN A 54 -103.99 -47.31 -21.90
N GLU A 55 -103.81 -48.06 -22.99
CA GLU A 55 -103.80 -49.52 -22.94
C GLU A 55 -102.58 -49.97 -22.11
N GLU A 56 -102.85 -50.45 -20.89
CA GLU A 56 -101.91 -50.96 -19.88
C GLU A 56 -101.16 -52.23 -20.30
N THR A 57 -100.75 -52.35 -21.57
CA THR A 57 -100.02 -53.50 -22.09
C THR A 57 -98.66 -53.11 -22.67
N ARG A 58 -97.98 -52.13 -22.05
CA ARG A 58 -96.51 -52.22 -22.06
C ARG A 58 -96.19 -53.54 -21.37
N PRO A 59 -95.55 -54.50 -22.03
CA PRO A 59 -95.19 -55.74 -21.37
C PRO A 59 -94.33 -55.34 -20.16
N ALA A 60 -94.67 -55.78 -18.94
CA ALA A 60 -93.87 -55.48 -17.74
C ALA A 60 -92.37 -55.82 -17.92
N LEU A 61 -92.08 -56.73 -18.86
CA LEU A 61 -90.76 -57.07 -19.36
C LEU A 61 -90.01 -55.90 -20.04
N LEU A 62 -90.69 -55.05 -20.81
CA LEU A 62 -90.11 -53.88 -21.47
C LEU A 62 -89.74 -52.79 -20.46
N ASP A 63 -90.63 -52.45 -19.54
CA ASP A 63 -90.34 -51.46 -18.49
C ASP A 63 -89.18 -51.94 -17.60
N LYS A 64 -89.15 -53.25 -17.28
CA LYS A 64 -88.02 -53.87 -16.57
C LYS A 64 -86.73 -53.82 -17.38
N ALA A 65 -86.78 -54.11 -18.69
CA ALA A 65 -85.60 -54.05 -19.56
C ALA A 65 -85.07 -52.62 -19.71
N ILE A 66 -85.95 -51.63 -19.83
CA ILE A 66 -85.60 -50.20 -19.89
C ILE A 66 -84.98 -49.76 -18.55
N ALA A 67 -85.56 -50.16 -17.42
CA ALA A 67 -85.00 -49.86 -16.09
C ALA A 67 -83.60 -50.49 -15.92
N MET A 68 -83.43 -51.76 -16.32
CA MET A 68 -82.13 -52.43 -16.28
C MET A 68 -81.09 -51.76 -17.20
N LEU A 69 -81.49 -51.33 -18.40
CA LEU A 69 -80.61 -50.61 -19.31
C LEU A 69 -80.20 -49.25 -18.72
N TRP A 70 -81.15 -48.53 -18.11
CA TRP A 70 -80.85 -47.27 -17.44
C TRP A 70 -79.92 -47.44 -16.24
N ASP A 71 -80.17 -48.42 -15.38
CA ASP A 71 -79.30 -48.72 -14.24
C ASP A 71 -77.88 -49.10 -14.72
N GLN A 72 -77.78 -49.92 -15.76
CA GLN A 72 -76.50 -50.28 -16.36
C GLN A 72 -75.77 -49.06 -16.95
N ALA A 73 -76.48 -48.21 -17.70
CA ALA A 73 -75.92 -46.97 -18.24
C ALA A 73 -75.43 -46.02 -17.13
N LEU A 74 -76.16 -45.96 -16.01
CA LEU A 74 -75.83 -45.10 -14.88
C LEU A 74 -74.62 -45.64 -14.09
N ILE A 75 -74.47 -46.96 -13.97
CA ILE A 75 -73.26 -47.60 -13.43
C ILE A 75 -72.06 -47.30 -14.33
N MET A 76 -72.19 -47.51 -15.65
CA MET A 76 -71.11 -47.24 -16.61
C MET A 76 -70.71 -45.76 -16.60
N ALA A 77 -71.68 -44.83 -16.55
CA ALA A 77 -71.40 -43.40 -16.47
C ALA A 77 -70.68 -43.02 -15.16
N ARG A 78 -71.04 -43.66 -14.03
CA ARG A 78 -70.35 -43.45 -12.75
C ARG A 78 -68.92 -43.97 -12.78
N GLU A 79 -68.70 -45.15 -13.34
CA GLU A 79 -67.34 -45.72 -13.49
C GLU A 79 -66.46 -44.87 -14.42
N GLU A 80 -67.03 -44.36 -15.51
CA GLU A 80 -66.27 -43.49 -16.42
C GLU A 80 -65.95 -42.15 -15.77
N ALA A 81 -66.89 -41.56 -15.02
CA ALA A 81 -66.65 -40.34 -14.27
C ALA A 81 -65.58 -40.52 -13.17
N THR A 82 -65.58 -41.65 -12.46
CA THR A 82 -64.54 -41.91 -11.45
C THR A 82 -63.18 -42.14 -12.08
N ARG A 83 -63.10 -42.81 -13.23
CA ARG A 83 -61.86 -42.94 -14.01
C ARG A 83 -61.35 -41.58 -14.50
N ALA A 84 -62.19 -40.76 -15.12
CA ALA A 84 -61.82 -39.44 -15.60
C ALA A 84 -61.27 -38.54 -14.47
N ILE A 85 -61.93 -38.53 -13.30
CA ILE A 85 -61.46 -37.77 -12.13
C ILE A 85 -60.14 -38.34 -11.59
N ALA A 86 -59.95 -39.67 -11.62
CA ALA A 86 -58.69 -40.28 -11.19
C ALA A 86 -57.52 -39.90 -12.12
N ASP A 87 -57.75 -39.91 -13.44
CA ASP A 87 -56.75 -39.52 -14.44
C ASP A 87 -56.39 -38.03 -14.30
N GLU A 88 -57.37 -37.14 -14.15
CA GLU A 88 -57.13 -35.70 -13.91
C GLU A 88 -56.32 -35.46 -12.63
N ARG A 89 -56.63 -36.19 -11.55
CA ARG A 89 -55.86 -36.12 -10.29
C ARG A 89 -54.42 -36.57 -10.47
N GLN A 90 -54.17 -37.63 -11.24
CA GLN A 90 -52.81 -38.08 -11.53
C GLN A 90 -52.03 -37.03 -12.32
N VAL A 91 -52.64 -36.42 -13.34
CA VAL A 91 -52.03 -35.32 -14.09
C VAL A 91 -51.70 -34.15 -13.17
N TRP A 92 -52.60 -33.78 -12.27
CA TRP A 92 -52.38 -32.68 -11.32
C TRP A 92 -51.25 -32.98 -10.32
N ILE A 93 -51.14 -34.22 -9.83
CA ILE A 93 -50.04 -34.66 -8.96
C ILE A 93 -48.71 -34.61 -9.70
N GLU A 94 -48.66 -35.06 -10.95
CA GLU A 94 -47.42 -34.99 -11.74
C GLU A 94 -47.03 -33.53 -12.00
N GLN A 95 -47.99 -32.67 -12.36
CA GLN A 95 -47.74 -31.24 -12.54
C GLN A 95 -47.25 -30.55 -11.26
N SER A 96 -47.87 -30.85 -10.11
CA SER A 96 -47.45 -30.28 -8.83
C SER A 96 -46.04 -30.74 -8.46
N LEU A 97 -45.71 -32.01 -8.67
CA LEU A 97 -44.36 -32.54 -8.47
C LEU A 97 -43.34 -31.87 -9.39
N GLN A 98 -43.67 -31.63 -10.66
CA GLN A 98 -42.78 -30.95 -11.60
C GLN A 98 -42.54 -29.49 -11.18
N THR A 99 -43.60 -28.77 -10.82
CA THR A 99 -43.46 -27.39 -10.33
C THR A 99 -42.59 -27.34 -9.07
N GLU A 100 -42.83 -28.22 -8.09
CA GLU A 100 -42.01 -28.31 -6.87
C GLU A 100 -40.54 -28.59 -7.19
N LYS A 101 -40.24 -29.53 -8.09
CA LYS A 101 -38.86 -29.79 -8.56
C LYS A 101 -38.22 -28.54 -9.15
N THR A 102 -38.94 -27.80 -9.99
CA THR A 102 -38.41 -26.56 -10.57
C THR A 102 -38.17 -25.47 -9.52
N PHE A 103 -39.09 -25.32 -8.55
CA PHE A 103 -38.93 -24.37 -7.44
C PHE A 103 -37.72 -24.72 -6.57
N VAL A 104 -37.55 -25.98 -6.19
CA VAL A 104 -36.38 -26.43 -5.41
C VAL A 104 -35.09 -26.21 -6.19
N GLY A 105 -35.08 -26.44 -7.50
CA GLY A 105 -33.95 -26.15 -8.37
C GLY A 105 -33.59 -24.66 -8.41
N GLN A 106 -34.58 -23.78 -8.60
CA GLN A 106 -34.41 -22.33 -8.60
C GLN A 106 -33.94 -21.80 -7.23
N TYR A 107 -34.53 -22.31 -6.15
CA TYR A 107 -34.18 -21.93 -4.79
C TYR A 107 -32.73 -22.30 -4.46
N ARG A 108 -32.29 -23.51 -4.81
CA ARG A 108 -30.87 -23.92 -4.65
C ARG A 108 -29.92 -23.06 -5.49
N ALA A 109 -30.32 -22.68 -6.71
CA ALA A 109 -29.51 -21.79 -7.54
C ALA A 109 -29.35 -20.39 -6.90
N LEU A 110 -30.43 -19.85 -6.32
CA LEU A 110 -30.37 -18.58 -5.59
C LEU A 110 -29.49 -18.67 -4.33
N GLU A 111 -29.61 -19.73 -3.54
CA GLU A 111 -28.73 -19.94 -2.38
C GLU A 111 -27.26 -20.04 -2.79
N GLN A 112 -26.95 -20.71 -3.91
CA GLN A 112 -25.60 -20.76 -4.46
C GLN A 112 -25.09 -19.39 -4.91
N LEU A 113 -25.95 -18.53 -5.46
CA LEU A 113 -25.57 -17.17 -5.83
C LEU A 113 -25.32 -16.30 -4.58
N LEU A 114 -26.20 -16.35 -3.59
CA LEU A 114 -26.05 -15.61 -2.32
C LEU A 114 -24.78 -16.04 -1.56
N THR A 115 -24.48 -17.34 -1.54
CA THR A 115 -23.25 -17.86 -0.92
C THR A 115 -21.99 -17.42 -1.68
N LYS A 116 -22.02 -17.40 -3.02
CA LYS A 116 -20.91 -16.84 -3.81
C LYS A 116 -20.75 -15.34 -3.59
N GLU A 117 -21.84 -14.58 -3.58
CA GLU A 117 -21.81 -13.13 -3.39
C GLU A 117 -21.28 -12.76 -2.00
N SER A 118 -21.75 -13.44 -0.95
CA SER A 118 -21.21 -13.26 0.41
C SER A 118 -19.72 -13.61 0.49
N GLN A 119 -19.26 -14.70 -0.12
CA GLN A 119 -17.83 -15.04 -0.16
C GLN A 119 -16.98 -13.97 -0.85
N VAL A 120 -17.46 -13.42 -1.98
CA VAL A 120 -16.78 -12.32 -2.68
C VAL A 120 -16.75 -11.06 -1.82
N PHE A 121 -17.87 -10.72 -1.16
CA PHE A 121 -17.96 -9.55 -0.29
C PHE A 121 -17.00 -9.65 0.90
N PHE A 122 -17.02 -10.77 1.63
CA PHE A 122 -16.11 -11.01 2.75
C PHE A 122 -14.64 -11.07 2.30
N GLY A 123 -14.36 -11.65 1.12
CA GLY A 123 -13.02 -11.68 0.54
C GLY A 123 -12.49 -10.29 0.20
N GLY A 124 -13.30 -9.44 -0.43
CA GLY A 124 -12.97 -8.06 -0.78
C GLY A 124 -12.77 -7.15 0.43
N ASP A 125 -13.63 -7.29 1.44
CA ASP A 125 -13.53 -6.52 2.69
C ASP A 125 -12.23 -6.85 3.46
N LEU A 126 -11.86 -8.13 3.53
CA LEU A 126 -10.61 -8.53 4.18
C LEU A 126 -9.38 -8.01 3.45
N GLN A 127 -9.37 -8.03 2.11
CA GLN A 127 -8.27 -7.45 1.32
C GLN A 127 -8.16 -5.94 1.52
N SER A 128 -9.31 -5.24 1.51
CA SER A 128 -9.36 -3.79 1.74
C SER A 128 -8.85 -3.42 3.14
N ARG A 129 -9.25 -4.16 4.18
CA ARG A 129 -8.75 -3.97 5.55
C ARG A 129 -7.25 -4.19 5.66
N ARG A 130 -6.72 -5.26 5.04
CA ARG A 130 -5.27 -5.53 5.00
C ARG A 130 -4.50 -4.39 4.32
N LEU A 131 -4.99 -3.88 3.19
CA LEU A 131 -4.35 -2.76 2.49
C LEU A 131 -4.35 -1.48 3.34
N ILE A 132 -5.47 -1.17 4.00
CA ILE A 132 -5.58 -0.01 4.90
C ILE A 132 -4.61 -0.14 6.08
N GLU A 133 -4.50 -1.33 6.68
CA GLU A 133 -3.54 -1.59 7.75
C GLU A 133 -2.09 -1.43 7.29
N GLN A 134 -1.74 -1.94 6.10
CA GLN A 134 -0.42 -1.76 5.51
C GLN A 134 -0.10 -0.28 5.25
N MET A 135 -1.05 0.50 4.71
CA MET A 135 -0.86 1.94 4.51
C MET A 135 -0.71 2.69 5.84
N ARG A 136 -1.50 2.33 6.87
CA ARG A 136 -1.37 2.90 8.22
C ARG A 136 0.00 2.61 8.82
N GLU A 137 0.51 1.40 8.66
CA GLU A 137 1.83 1.03 9.17
C GLU A 137 2.95 1.81 8.46
N ARG A 138 2.86 1.94 7.13
CA ARG A 138 3.80 2.76 6.35
C ARG A 138 3.78 4.22 6.79
N LEU A 139 2.60 4.78 7.09
CA LEU A 139 2.49 6.14 7.62
C LEU A 139 3.10 6.27 9.03
N ARG A 140 2.98 5.25 9.91
CA ARG A 140 3.65 5.25 11.22
C ARG A 140 5.17 5.26 11.06
N GLN A 141 5.69 4.41 10.18
CA GLN A 141 7.13 4.34 9.89
C GLN A 141 7.66 5.67 9.33
N LEU A 142 6.97 6.28 8.36
CA LEU A 142 7.37 7.59 7.83
C LEU A 142 7.37 8.67 8.91
N ARG A 143 6.39 8.68 9.82
CA ARG A 143 6.36 9.61 10.95
C ARG A 143 7.51 9.37 11.93
N SER A 144 7.90 8.13 12.20
CA SER A 144 9.05 7.85 13.06
C SER A 144 10.36 8.28 12.39
N TYR A 145 10.50 8.08 11.08
CA TYR A 145 11.66 8.56 10.33
C TYR A 145 11.76 10.09 10.34
N LEU A 146 10.64 10.80 10.12
CA LEU A 146 10.61 12.26 10.22
C LEU A 146 11.02 12.74 11.62
N LYS A 147 10.48 12.13 12.68
CA LYS A 147 10.88 12.47 14.06
C LYS A 147 12.38 12.25 14.32
N CYS A 148 12.95 11.16 13.80
CA CYS A 148 14.37 10.88 13.92
C CYS A 148 15.21 11.89 13.14
N ALA A 149 14.80 12.23 11.91
CA ALA A 149 15.44 13.26 11.09
C ALA A 149 15.41 14.63 11.79
N ASP A 150 14.27 15.04 12.36
CA ASP A 150 14.14 16.29 13.11
C ASP A 150 15.10 16.33 14.30
N GLN A 151 15.23 15.23 15.06
CA GLN A 151 16.20 15.13 16.15
C GLN A 151 17.65 15.26 15.68
N ILE A 152 17.99 14.63 14.55
CA ILE A 152 19.32 14.74 13.95
C ILE A 152 19.59 16.19 13.53
N VAL A 153 18.65 16.85 12.87
CA VAL A 153 18.78 18.26 12.48
C VAL A 153 18.97 19.16 13.70
N LEU A 154 18.17 19.00 14.76
CA LEU A 154 18.32 19.77 15.99
C LEU A 154 19.71 19.59 16.63
N SER A 155 20.18 18.35 16.74
CA SER A 155 21.53 18.09 17.28
C SER A 155 22.65 18.67 16.39
N ALA A 156 22.50 18.62 15.06
CA ALA A 156 23.44 19.22 14.13
C ALA A 156 23.46 20.76 14.25
N GLU A 157 22.30 21.40 14.46
CA GLU A 157 22.21 22.84 14.72
C GLU A 157 22.88 23.23 16.04
N GLU A 158 22.69 22.45 17.10
CA GLU A 158 23.35 22.65 18.39
C GLU A 158 24.88 22.52 18.27
N ASN A 159 25.35 21.49 17.56
CA ASN A 159 26.77 21.30 17.26
C ASN A 159 27.33 22.48 16.47
N LEU A 160 26.62 22.93 15.42
CA LEU A 160 27.04 24.09 14.63
C LEU A 160 27.09 25.37 15.46
N LYS A 161 26.13 25.58 16.39
CA LYS A 161 26.17 26.69 17.36
C LYS A 161 27.38 26.57 18.29
N SER A 162 27.69 25.38 18.78
CA SER A 162 28.85 25.12 19.63
C SER A 162 30.17 25.39 18.90
N SER A 163 30.34 24.85 17.69
CA SER A 163 31.52 25.09 16.84
C SER A 163 31.68 26.57 16.48
N LYS A 164 30.59 27.29 16.21
CA LYS A 164 30.65 28.75 16.00
C LYS A 164 31.16 29.49 17.22
N ARG A 165 30.71 29.14 18.43
CA ARG A 165 31.21 29.73 19.68
C ARG A 165 32.69 29.45 19.89
N GLN A 166 33.12 28.20 19.69
CA GLN A 166 34.53 27.83 19.76
C GLN A 166 35.39 28.62 18.76
N LEU A 167 34.92 28.79 17.52
CA LEU A 167 35.63 29.57 16.51
C LEU A 167 35.75 31.05 16.93
N THR A 168 34.69 31.65 17.47
CA THR A 168 34.76 33.04 17.97
C THR A 168 35.70 33.18 19.16
N GLU A 169 35.76 32.19 20.04
CA GLU A 169 36.69 32.16 21.16
C GLU A 169 38.14 32.06 20.66
N VAL A 170 38.43 31.14 19.73
CA VAL A 170 39.74 31.00 19.09
C VAL A 170 40.14 32.30 18.40
N GLN A 171 39.26 32.93 17.62
CA GLN A 171 39.51 34.23 17.00
C GLN A 171 39.82 35.32 18.02
N ALA A 172 39.11 35.36 19.14
CA ALA A 172 39.36 36.31 20.22
C ALA A 172 40.73 36.06 20.87
N THR A 173 41.12 34.80 21.10
CA THR A 173 42.46 34.46 21.61
C THR A 173 43.57 34.81 20.63
N ALA A 174 43.41 34.50 19.33
CA ALA A 174 44.37 34.85 18.29
C ALA A 174 44.56 36.38 18.19
N SER A 175 43.46 37.15 18.26
CA SER A 175 43.52 38.61 18.30
C SER A 175 44.26 39.15 19.52
N LYS A 176 44.11 38.50 20.69
CA LYS A 176 44.88 38.85 21.90
C LYS A 176 46.38 38.58 21.71
N TYR A 177 46.75 37.42 21.17
CA TYR A 177 48.14 37.08 20.87
C TYR A 177 48.75 38.05 19.86
N GLN A 178 48.04 38.38 18.78
CA GLN A 178 48.51 39.34 17.79
C GLN A 178 48.81 40.72 18.42
N ARG A 179 47.93 41.18 19.31
CA ARG A 179 48.18 42.42 20.07
C ARG A 179 49.38 42.31 21.00
N GLN A 180 49.62 41.15 21.62
CA GLN A 180 50.81 40.92 22.44
C GLN A 180 52.08 40.90 21.60
N CYS A 181 52.09 40.23 20.45
CA CYS A 181 53.22 40.24 19.51
C CYS A 181 53.59 41.67 19.10
N VAL A 182 52.61 42.49 18.70
CA VAL A 182 52.86 43.90 18.36
C VAL A 182 53.43 44.69 19.54
N LYS A 183 52.95 44.44 20.78
CA LYS A 183 53.54 45.05 21.99
C LYS A 183 54.99 44.64 22.20
N TYR A 184 55.29 43.34 22.12
CA TYR A 184 56.66 42.85 22.27
C TYR A 184 57.58 43.37 21.16
N GLU A 185 57.10 43.48 19.93
CA GLU A 185 57.85 44.10 18.82
C GLU A 185 58.17 45.57 19.13
N MET A 186 57.20 46.34 19.63
CA MET A 186 57.42 47.73 20.05
C MET A 186 58.41 47.83 21.22
N GLU A 187 58.31 46.95 22.22
CA GLU A 187 59.24 46.88 23.36
C GLU A 187 60.67 46.54 22.91
N LEU A 188 60.82 45.56 22.01
CA LEU A 188 62.12 45.20 21.42
C LEU A 188 62.71 46.35 20.60
N GLN A 189 61.90 47.05 19.79
CA GLN A 189 62.33 48.24 19.05
C GLN A 189 62.77 49.37 19.99
N ALA A 190 62.04 49.61 21.08
CA ALA A 190 62.41 50.59 22.10
C ALA A 190 63.76 50.25 22.74
N LEU A 191 63.95 49.01 23.19
CA LEU A 191 65.24 48.53 23.73
C LEU A 191 66.38 48.64 22.72
N TYR A 192 66.13 48.29 21.46
CA TYR A 192 67.13 48.40 20.40
C TYR A 192 67.53 49.86 20.16
N SER A 193 66.57 50.77 20.18
CA SER A 193 66.83 52.22 20.07
C SER A 193 67.59 52.78 21.28
N GLU A 194 67.32 52.30 22.50
CA GLU A 194 68.08 52.66 23.71
C GLU A 194 69.54 52.17 23.62
N LEU A 195 69.76 50.95 23.12
CA LEU A 195 71.11 50.40 22.93
C LEU A 195 71.91 51.17 21.88
N LEU A 196 71.29 51.55 20.75
CA LEU A 196 71.92 52.33 19.69
C LEU A 196 72.23 53.78 20.12
N ASN A 197 71.37 54.38 20.94
CA ASN A 197 71.53 55.76 21.40
C ASN A 197 72.43 55.89 22.65
N ARG A 198 72.91 54.77 23.21
CA ARG A 198 73.91 54.82 24.28
C ARG A 198 75.25 55.25 23.67
N PRO A 199 75.77 56.45 23.97
CA PRO A 199 77.03 56.90 23.39
C PRO A 199 78.12 55.91 23.77
N ILE A 200 78.90 55.47 22.78
CA ILE A 200 80.14 54.71 22.98
C ILE A 200 81.16 55.71 23.58
N GLY A 201 80.91 56.08 24.83
CA GLY A 201 81.78 56.91 25.64
C GLY A 201 82.88 56.03 26.22
N ALA A 202 84.08 56.23 25.71
CA ALA A 202 85.34 55.65 26.14
C ALA A 202 85.41 55.43 27.66
N SER A 203 85.39 54.16 28.07
CA SER A 203 86.00 53.73 29.33
C SER A 203 87.13 52.79 28.98
N SER A 204 88.31 53.39 28.95
CA SER A 204 89.61 52.78 29.23
C SER A 204 89.47 51.71 30.32
N MET A 205 89.49 50.44 29.93
CA MET A 205 89.93 49.36 30.81
C MET A 205 91.37 49.02 30.42
N THR A 206 92.28 49.43 31.30
CA THR A 206 93.69 49.02 31.31
C THR A 206 93.78 47.51 31.48
N LEU A 207 94.46 46.88 30.52
CA LEU A 207 94.95 45.52 30.53
C LEU A 207 95.85 45.31 31.75
N SER A 208 95.50 44.34 32.61
CA SER A 208 96.47 43.59 33.40
C SER A 208 96.75 42.29 32.66
N GLU A 209 97.98 42.17 32.18
CA GLU A 209 98.54 40.99 31.52
C GLU A 209 98.48 39.76 32.44
N SER A 210 97.78 38.72 32.00
CA SER A 210 98.18 37.35 32.32
C SER A 210 97.90 36.45 31.12
N SER A 211 98.98 36.17 30.40
CA SER A 211 99.38 34.87 29.87
C SER A 211 98.37 34.01 29.09
N ASN A 212 98.82 33.71 27.87
CA ASN A 212 98.58 32.52 27.07
C ASN A 212 97.30 32.42 26.21
N ASP A 213 97.54 32.63 24.92
CA ASP A 213 97.21 31.68 23.86
C ASP A 213 95.77 31.16 23.83
N GLN A 214 94.88 32.00 23.30
CA GLN A 214 93.69 31.58 22.53
C GLN A 214 93.12 32.77 21.76
N MET A 215 93.91 33.32 20.84
CA MET A 215 93.40 34.17 19.76
C MET A 215 92.65 33.26 18.76
N GLY A 216 91.37 33.06 19.03
CA GLY A 216 90.48 32.31 18.15
C GLY A 216 89.12 32.07 18.78
N LYS A 217 88.13 32.87 18.33
CA LYS A 217 86.67 32.73 18.50
C LYS A 217 86.05 33.41 19.74
N PRO A 218 85.46 34.59 19.52
CA PRO A 218 84.23 34.97 20.20
C PRO A 218 83.13 35.17 19.16
N VAL A 219 82.94 34.21 18.25
CA VAL A 219 81.57 33.92 17.83
C VAL A 219 81.03 33.16 19.02
N ILE A 220 80.21 33.84 19.84
CA ILE A 220 79.41 33.16 20.85
C ILE A 220 78.69 32.07 20.07
N ASP A 221 79.11 30.82 20.25
CA ASP A 221 78.49 29.68 19.58
C ASP A 221 77.04 29.69 20.06
N PHE A 222 76.13 30.23 19.24
CA PHE A 222 74.69 30.17 19.47
C PHE A 222 74.16 28.74 19.27
N TRP A 223 75.02 27.87 18.72
CA TRP A 223 74.73 26.49 18.39
C TRP A 223 74.27 25.64 19.58
N PRO A 224 74.86 25.73 20.79
CA PRO A 224 74.39 24.99 21.96
C PRO A 224 72.99 25.44 22.38
N LEU A 225 72.69 26.73 22.40
CA LEU A 225 71.36 27.26 22.72
C LEU A 225 70.31 26.83 21.69
N LEU A 226 70.66 26.88 20.39
CA LEU A 226 69.79 26.41 19.32
C LEU A 226 69.56 24.90 19.43
N SER A 227 70.60 24.12 19.73
CA SER A 227 70.52 22.67 19.90
C SER A 227 69.67 22.28 21.11
N MET A 228 69.73 23.03 22.21
CA MET A 228 68.90 22.83 23.39
C MET A 228 67.43 23.16 23.11
N ALA A 229 67.16 24.25 22.41
CA ALA A 229 65.79 24.61 22.00
C ALA A 229 65.21 23.56 21.05
N GLN A 230 66.00 23.10 20.07
CA GLN A 230 65.60 22.04 19.14
C GLN A 230 65.33 20.72 19.86
N ALA A 231 66.18 20.33 20.83
CA ALA A 231 65.98 19.12 21.62
C ALA A 231 64.71 19.17 22.48
N SER A 232 64.43 20.30 23.14
CA SER A 232 63.21 20.51 23.93
C SER A 232 61.94 20.41 23.06
N ILE A 233 61.98 21.00 21.87
CA ILE A 233 60.85 20.95 20.93
C ILE A 233 60.66 19.53 20.37
N GLN A 234 61.74 18.82 20.05
CA GLN A 234 61.67 17.42 19.61
C GLN A 234 61.11 16.50 20.70
N GLN A 235 61.47 16.72 21.96
CA GLN A 235 60.89 15.97 23.09
C GLN A 235 59.38 16.16 23.15
N ARG A 236 58.90 17.39 23.03
CA ARG A 236 57.46 17.71 23.08
C ARG A 236 56.69 17.15 21.88
N LEU A 237 57.30 17.12 20.70
CA LEU A 237 56.75 16.42 19.52
C LEU A 237 56.64 14.92 19.75
N ASN A 238 57.64 14.31 20.39
CA ASN A 238 57.62 12.88 20.71
C ASN A 238 56.54 12.53 21.74
N GLU A 239 56.29 13.41 22.72
CA GLU A 239 55.20 13.28 23.68
C GLU A 239 53.83 13.36 23.00
N LEU A 240 53.63 14.31 22.08
CA LEU A 240 52.38 14.45 21.32
C LEU A 240 52.14 13.32 20.31
N ARG A 241 53.21 12.71 19.80
CA ARG A 241 53.14 11.57 18.86
C ARG A 241 52.86 10.24 19.57
N ARG A 242 53.05 10.18 20.89
CA ARG A 242 52.79 8.96 21.66
C ARG A 242 51.28 8.67 21.65
N PRO A 243 50.84 7.49 21.19
CA PRO A 243 49.42 7.15 21.19
C PRO A 243 48.89 7.20 22.63
N PRO A 244 47.64 7.66 22.85
CA PRO A 244 47.06 7.70 24.18
C PRO A 244 47.05 6.28 24.75
N THR A 245 47.81 6.06 25.82
CA THR A 245 47.83 4.79 26.54
C THR A 245 46.47 4.61 27.22
N GLN A 246 45.57 3.88 26.55
CA GLN A 246 44.31 3.30 27.04
C GLN A 246 43.61 4.03 28.21
N VAL A 247 43.08 5.23 27.96
CA VAL A 247 42.08 5.84 28.85
C VAL A 247 40.79 6.01 28.05
N GLY A 248 39.77 5.18 28.38
CA GLY A 248 38.35 5.40 28.12
C GLY A 248 37.88 5.49 26.66
N ILE A 249 37.11 4.50 26.21
CA ILE A 249 36.53 4.33 24.85
C ILE A 249 35.53 5.46 24.43
N GLY A 250 35.44 6.58 25.14
CA GLY A 250 34.43 7.62 24.91
C GLY A 250 34.91 8.97 24.35
N ALA A 251 36.22 9.28 24.36
CA ALA A 251 36.75 10.62 24.03
C ALA A 251 37.42 10.74 22.64
N GLY A 252 37.15 9.79 21.74
CA GLY A 252 38.07 9.46 20.64
C GLY A 252 38.21 10.45 19.48
N ALA A 253 37.18 11.21 19.11
CA ALA A 253 37.23 12.01 17.87
C ALA A 253 37.72 13.45 18.11
N GLU A 254 37.16 14.15 19.11
CA GLU A 254 37.52 15.54 19.38
C GLU A 254 38.92 15.70 19.97
N GLU A 255 39.36 14.75 20.80
CA GLU A 255 40.70 14.81 21.39
C GLU A 255 41.79 14.51 20.35
N VAL A 256 41.50 13.63 19.39
CA VAL A 256 42.39 13.38 18.24
C VAL A 256 42.49 14.63 17.36
N ALA A 257 41.38 15.27 17.00
CA ALA A 257 41.39 16.52 16.23
C ALA A 257 42.14 17.65 16.95
N ARG A 258 42.00 17.75 18.28
CA ARG A 258 42.73 18.74 19.09
C ARG A 258 44.24 18.48 19.10
N ARG A 259 44.67 17.22 19.21
CA ARG A 259 46.10 16.83 19.16
C ARG A 259 46.69 17.04 17.77
N GLU A 260 45.94 16.76 16.72
CA GLU A 260 46.35 17.01 15.35
C GLU A 260 46.56 18.51 15.08
N GLY A 261 45.64 19.35 15.57
CA GLY A 261 45.82 20.80 15.52
C GLY A 261 47.05 21.29 16.29
N GLN A 262 47.33 20.73 17.47
CA GLN A 262 48.53 21.06 18.25
C GLN A 262 49.83 20.63 17.55
N LEU A 263 49.85 19.47 16.89
CA LEU A 263 51.00 19.00 16.12
C LEU A 263 51.32 19.92 14.95
N GLU A 264 50.30 20.40 14.25
CA GLU A 264 50.51 21.29 13.09
C GLU A 264 51.07 22.66 13.52
N VAL A 265 50.61 23.21 14.65
CA VAL A 265 51.18 24.44 15.23
C VAL A 265 52.65 24.26 15.60
N VAL A 266 53.01 23.15 16.26
CA VAL A 266 54.41 22.88 16.64
C VAL A 266 55.29 22.69 15.40
N ARG A 267 54.78 22.02 14.36
CA ARG A 267 55.49 21.86 13.08
C ARG A 267 55.76 23.20 12.43
N HIS A 268 54.77 24.11 12.39
CA HIS A 268 54.95 25.45 11.84
C HIS A 268 56.00 26.25 12.64
N LEU A 269 55.99 26.17 13.97
CA LEU A 269 56.98 26.84 14.81
C LEU A 269 58.41 26.31 14.55
N CYS A 270 58.58 24.99 14.40
CA CYS A 270 59.87 24.40 14.04
C CYS A 270 60.38 24.91 12.69
N TYR A 271 59.49 25.03 11.70
CA TYR A 271 59.83 25.52 10.38
C TYR A 271 60.29 26.99 10.43
N GLU A 272 59.56 27.86 11.13
CA GLU A 272 59.93 29.27 11.29
C GLU A 272 61.26 29.44 12.04
N PHE A 273 61.49 28.68 13.12
CA PHE A 273 62.76 28.73 13.84
C PHE A 273 63.93 28.26 12.96
N SER A 274 63.75 27.21 12.16
CA SER A 274 64.78 26.74 11.23
C SER A 274 65.07 27.78 10.15
N ARG A 275 64.03 28.43 9.63
CA ARG A 275 64.15 29.52 8.65
C ARG A 275 64.91 30.72 9.23
N GLN A 276 64.59 31.13 10.46
CA GLN A 276 65.29 32.21 11.16
C GLN A 276 66.75 31.85 11.44
N ALA A 277 67.02 30.63 11.91
CA ALA A 277 68.39 30.16 12.15
C ALA A 277 69.24 30.20 10.86
N ASN A 278 68.69 29.75 9.74
CA ASN A 278 69.36 29.84 8.44
C ASN A 278 69.60 31.29 8.00
N ALA A 279 68.63 32.18 8.21
CA ALA A 279 68.80 33.60 7.91
C ALA A 279 69.93 34.23 8.74
N TYR A 280 69.98 33.93 10.05
CA TYR A 280 71.07 34.39 10.92
C TYR A 280 72.42 33.81 10.51
N GLN A 281 72.46 32.52 10.11
CA GLN A 281 73.69 31.90 9.62
C GLN A 281 74.20 32.57 8.33
N HIS A 282 73.30 32.93 7.40
CA HIS A 282 73.68 33.68 6.20
C HIS A 282 74.25 35.06 6.53
N VAL A 283 73.63 35.79 7.47
CA VAL A 283 74.14 37.09 7.93
C VAL A 283 75.50 36.93 8.60
N ALA A 284 75.65 35.94 9.48
CA ALA A 284 76.92 35.65 10.15
C ALA A 284 78.04 35.30 9.15
N ASN A 285 77.74 34.49 8.13
CA ASN A 285 78.68 34.16 7.06
C ASN A 285 79.03 35.39 6.21
N GLY A 286 78.07 36.27 5.93
CA GLY A 286 78.30 37.52 5.22
C GLY A 286 79.23 38.46 5.99
N LEU A 287 78.95 38.68 7.28
CA LEU A 287 79.81 39.47 8.17
C LEU A 287 81.21 38.87 8.29
N TYR A 288 81.33 37.53 8.37
CA TYR A 288 82.62 36.85 8.39
C TYR A 288 83.40 37.04 7.08
N ALA A 289 82.73 36.99 5.92
CA ALA A 289 83.35 37.26 4.63
C ALA A 289 83.85 38.71 4.52
N GLU A 290 83.08 39.69 4.99
CA GLU A 290 83.50 41.09 5.03
C GLU A 290 84.69 41.31 5.98
N PHE A 291 84.63 40.74 7.19
CA PHE A 291 85.73 40.83 8.16
C PHE A 291 87.01 40.16 7.64
N SER A 292 86.89 38.98 7.02
CA SER A 292 88.05 38.27 6.47
C SER A 292 88.67 39.02 5.28
N SER A 293 87.86 39.66 4.43
CA SER A 293 88.34 40.55 3.37
C SER A 293 89.16 41.72 3.92
N ILE A 294 88.71 42.36 5.01
CA ILE A 294 89.40 43.49 5.63
C ILE A 294 90.73 43.07 6.27
N TYR A 295 90.76 41.93 6.97
CA TYR A 295 91.96 41.50 7.71
C TYR A 295 92.97 40.70 6.89
N TRP A 296 92.52 39.96 5.87
CA TRP A 296 93.39 39.09 5.07
C TRP A 296 93.59 39.57 3.62
N GLY A 297 92.77 40.52 3.14
CA GLY A 297 92.87 41.09 1.79
C GLY A 297 93.98 42.14 1.59
N GLY A 298 94.64 42.60 2.66
CA GLY A 298 95.77 43.53 2.61
C GLY A 298 97.11 42.94 2.16
N GLY A 299 97.18 41.62 1.92
CA GLY A 299 98.39 40.91 1.53
C GLY A 299 98.56 40.73 0.02
N LYS A 300 98.11 41.67 -0.83
CA LYS A 300 98.55 41.67 -2.24
C LYS A 300 99.95 42.29 -2.30
N LYS A 301 100.93 41.39 -2.36
CA LYS A 301 102.32 41.63 -2.71
C LYS A 301 102.39 42.53 -3.95
N ASP A 302 102.96 43.72 -3.78
CA ASP A 302 103.68 44.38 -4.86
C ASP A 302 104.88 43.49 -5.20
N ASN A 303 104.82 42.90 -6.38
CA ASN A 303 105.94 42.30 -7.09
C ASN A 303 105.71 42.56 -8.58
#